data_AF-A0A5C2S2L2-F1
#
_entry.id   AF-A0A5C2S2L2-F1
#
_cell.length_a   1.000
_cell.length_b   1.000
_cell.length_c   1.000
_cell.angle_alpha   90.00
_cell.angle_beta   90.00
_cell.angle_gamma   90.00
#
_symmetry.space_group_name_H-M   'P 1'
#
loop_
_entity.id
_entity.type
_entity.pdbx_description
1 polymer ?
#
loop_
_entity_poly.entity_id
_entity_poly.type
_entity_poly.pdbx_seq_one_letter_code
_entity_poly.pdbx_strand_id
1 'polypeptide(L)'
;MPPSRRSKGKRKDPGIDIEALARQKAKYFRIHAEESHFLASDPTARDKAIAKLYQHPEVKKGPFCVETYIGPDDDPDAFLRAVDEVFENPDRSIDQRVFRMHAAMSGLLVFNEYKIERPLEGRYDLEEKVQVCSSQIHNAWMRENLPAPQSRLNAFKAQLVRAPAQEPLTPPPSRLPSTSMKPVTPDVIDDILSKTKRDDLLKMKFVLDADAPDSETGGPWEVESYCTKRSGEVVYNVLFEDLDDPIPHDEAGMRHLLRDSHVAL
;
A
#
# COMPACT_ATOMS: atom_id res chain seq x y z
N MET A 1 3.16 -46.90 -29.58
CA MET A 1 3.07 -45.43 -29.80
C MET A 1 2.86 -44.76 -28.45
N PRO A 2 3.70 -43.78 -28.03
CA PRO A 2 3.50 -43.07 -26.78
C PRO A 2 2.37 -42.03 -26.92
N PRO A 3 1.60 -41.73 -25.86
CA PRO A 3 0.53 -40.75 -25.93
C PRO A 3 1.11 -39.32 -25.98
N SER A 4 0.63 -38.57 -26.96
CA SER A 4 0.91 -37.16 -27.18
C SER A 4 0.53 -36.32 -25.95
N ARG A 5 1.52 -35.58 -25.42
CA ARG A 5 1.31 -34.55 -24.39
C ARG A 5 0.48 -33.42 -25.02
N ARG A 6 -0.81 -33.35 -24.69
CA ARG A 6 -1.60 -32.12 -24.89
C ARG A 6 -0.95 -31.00 -24.08
N SER A 7 -0.40 -30.01 -24.78
CA SER A 7 -0.02 -28.74 -24.18
C SER A 7 -1.27 -28.13 -23.54
N LYS A 8 -1.19 -27.80 -22.26
CA LYS A 8 -2.19 -26.97 -21.58
C LYS A 8 -2.09 -25.58 -22.21
N GLY A 9 -2.87 -25.33 -23.25
CA GLY A 9 -3.11 -23.98 -23.74
C GLY A 9 -3.63 -23.16 -22.58
N LYS A 10 -2.92 -22.08 -22.22
CA LYS A 10 -3.44 -21.04 -21.34
C LYS A 10 -4.79 -20.61 -21.90
N ARG A 11 -5.89 -20.93 -21.20
CA ARG A 11 -7.19 -20.33 -21.51
C ARG A 11 -7.00 -18.83 -21.37
N LYS A 12 -6.96 -18.12 -22.50
CA LYS A 12 -7.28 -16.69 -22.52
C LYS A 12 -8.77 -16.62 -22.23
N ASP A 13 -9.13 -16.09 -21.07
CA ASP A 13 -10.53 -15.83 -20.76
C ASP A 13 -11.05 -14.85 -21.81
N PRO A 14 -12.03 -15.27 -22.65
CA PRO A 14 -12.41 -14.50 -23.82
C PRO A 14 -13.16 -13.25 -23.37
N GLY A 15 -12.49 -12.11 -23.40
CA GLY A 15 -13.11 -10.79 -23.23
C GLY A 15 -12.39 -9.83 -22.29
N ILE A 16 -11.48 -10.28 -21.42
CA ILE A 16 -10.76 -9.39 -20.50
C ILE A 16 -9.26 -9.54 -20.67
N ASP A 17 -8.63 -8.44 -21.08
CA ASP A 17 -7.18 -8.35 -21.19
C ASP A 17 -6.56 -7.96 -19.85
N ILE A 18 -6.27 -8.98 -19.04
CA ILE A 18 -5.62 -8.85 -17.73
C ILE A 18 -4.28 -8.10 -17.85
N GLU A 19 -3.53 -8.33 -18.92
CA GLU A 19 -2.23 -7.70 -19.10
C GLU A 19 -2.38 -6.21 -19.40
N ALA A 20 -3.35 -5.82 -20.23
CA ALA A 20 -3.66 -4.42 -20.49
C ALA A 20 -4.11 -3.70 -19.21
N LEU A 21 -5.03 -4.29 -18.43
CA LEU A 21 -5.49 -3.73 -17.16
C LEU A 21 -4.33 -3.57 -16.17
N ALA A 22 -3.48 -4.60 -16.04
CA ALA A 22 -2.34 -4.58 -15.16
C ALA A 22 -1.30 -3.52 -15.55
N ARG A 23 -1.02 -3.36 -16.85
CA ARG A 23 -0.11 -2.33 -17.38
C ARG A 23 -0.62 -0.92 -17.10
N GLN A 24 -1.92 -0.65 -17.31
CA GLN A 24 -2.50 0.66 -17.03
C GLN A 24 -2.49 0.97 -15.53
N LYS A 25 -2.85 0.01 -14.66
CA LYS A 25 -2.74 0.17 -13.21
C LYS A 25 -1.30 0.47 -12.78
N ALA A 26 -0.34 -0.28 -13.31
CA ALA A 26 1.08 -0.06 -13.04
C ALA A 26 1.60 1.30 -13.53
N LYS A 27 1.04 1.86 -14.63
CA LYS A 27 1.36 3.20 -15.11
C LYS A 27 1.03 4.27 -14.06
N TYR A 28 -0.16 4.22 -13.45
CA TYR A 28 -0.52 5.17 -12.40
C TYR A 28 0.40 5.06 -11.18
N PHE A 29 0.67 3.83 -10.70
CA PHE A 29 1.61 3.62 -9.61
C PHE A 29 3.01 4.16 -9.90
N ARG A 30 3.53 3.90 -11.11
CA ARG A 30 4.82 4.39 -11.55
C ARG A 30 4.88 5.92 -11.50
N ILE A 31 3.90 6.61 -12.09
CA ILE A 31 3.89 8.07 -12.13
C ILE A 31 3.79 8.64 -10.73
N HIS A 32 2.89 8.08 -9.90
CA HIS A 32 2.79 8.48 -8.50
C HIS A 32 4.14 8.35 -7.76
N ALA A 33 4.81 7.21 -7.90
CA ALA A 33 6.09 6.95 -7.26
C ALA A 33 7.22 7.86 -7.77
N GLU A 34 7.28 8.08 -9.09
CA GLU A 34 8.27 8.97 -9.73
C GLU A 34 8.13 10.42 -9.21
N GLU A 35 6.91 10.96 -9.22
CA GLU A 35 6.68 12.33 -8.77
C GLU A 35 6.85 12.45 -7.25
N SER A 36 6.39 11.48 -6.46
CA SER A 36 6.61 11.45 -5.01
C SER A 36 8.09 11.46 -4.65
N HIS A 37 8.89 10.65 -5.36
CA HIS A 37 10.33 10.58 -5.15
C HIS A 37 11.01 11.92 -5.46
N PHE A 38 10.65 12.56 -6.57
CA PHE A 38 11.19 13.86 -6.93
C PHE A 38 10.81 14.94 -5.90
N LEU A 39 9.52 15.00 -5.54
CA LEU A 39 8.98 16.00 -4.62
C LEU A 39 9.48 15.83 -3.18
N ALA A 40 9.94 14.64 -2.80
CA ALA A 40 10.56 14.40 -1.50
C ALA A 40 11.87 15.17 -1.30
N SER A 41 12.53 15.62 -2.37
CA SER A 41 13.78 16.39 -2.29
C SER A 41 13.59 17.82 -1.76
N ASP A 42 12.40 18.40 -1.94
CA ASP A 42 12.03 19.72 -1.40
C ASP A 42 10.59 19.70 -0.85
N PRO A 43 10.41 19.22 0.40
CA PRO A 43 9.10 19.14 1.03
C PRO A 43 8.42 20.51 1.18
N THR A 44 9.18 21.59 1.38
CA THR A 44 8.62 22.94 1.56
C THR A 44 8.01 23.44 0.26
N ALA A 45 8.71 23.29 -0.86
CA ALA A 45 8.18 23.68 -2.17
C ALA A 45 7.00 22.78 -2.58
N ARG A 46 7.07 21.47 -2.30
CA ARG A 46 5.97 20.54 -2.49
C ARG A 46 4.73 21.00 -1.73
N ASP A 47 4.83 21.25 -0.43
CA ASP A 47 3.67 21.58 0.41
C ASP A 47 3.07 22.93 0.01
N LYS A 48 3.91 23.90 -0.42
CA LYS A 48 3.44 25.17 -0.99
C LYS A 48 2.68 24.96 -2.30
N ALA A 49 3.17 24.10 -3.19
CA ALA A 49 2.50 23.76 -4.45
C ALA A 49 1.20 22.98 -4.22
N ILE A 50 1.16 22.09 -3.23
CA ILE A 50 -0.07 21.41 -2.78
C ILE A 50 -1.09 22.45 -2.28
N ALA A 51 -0.69 23.35 -1.39
CA ALA A 51 -1.57 24.39 -0.88
C ALA A 51 -2.12 25.28 -2.00
N LYS A 52 -1.29 25.62 -3.00
CA LYS A 52 -1.70 26.34 -4.20
C LYS A 52 -2.70 25.53 -5.04
N LEU A 53 -2.47 24.23 -5.23
CA LEU A 53 -3.40 23.36 -5.96
C LEU A 53 -4.79 23.38 -5.32
N TYR A 54 -4.89 23.23 -3.99
CA TYR A 54 -6.18 23.23 -3.27
C TYR A 54 -6.89 24.59 -3.21
N GLN A 55 -6.24 25.68 -3.63
CA GLN A 55 -6.88 26.98 -3.81
C GLN A 55 -7.68 27.06 -5.12
N HIS A 56 -7.42 26.19 -6.10
CA HIS A 56 -8.18 26.17 -7.35
C HIS A 56 -9.61 25.66 -7.12
N PRO A 57 -10.64 26.36 -7.64
CA PRO A 57 -12.04 26.01 -7.40
C PRO A 57 -12.45 24.70 -8.08
N GLU A 58 -11.74 24.30 -9.13
CA GLU A 58 -12.00 23.07 -9.89
C GLU A 58 -11.44 21.81 -9.21
N VAL A 59 -10.51 21.99 -8.26
CA VAL A 59 -9.96 20.87 -7.49
C VAL A 59 -11.01 20.38 -6.52
N LYS A 60 -11.44 19.13 -6.72
CA LYS A 60 -12.45 18.48 -5.89
C LYS A 60 -11.94 18.37 -4.45
N LYS A 61 -12.75 18.88 -3.53
CA LYS A 61 -12.50 18.83 -2.08
C LYS A 61 -13.45 17.80 -1.49
N GLY A 62 -12.94 16.90 -0.68
CA GLY A 62 -13.76 15.85 -0.10
C GLY A 62 -12.94 14.66 0.35
N PRO A 63 -13.60 13.62 0.88
CA PRO A 63 -12.95 12.35 1.20
C PRO A 63 -12.28 11.79 -0.04
N PHE A 64 -11.19 11.06 0.17
CA PHE A 64 -10.39 10.47 -0.89
C PHE A 64 -11.07 9.19 -1.42
N CYS A 65 -12.20 9.36 -2.10
CA CYS A 65 -13.03 8.29 -2.66
C CYS A 65 -13.48 8.62 -4.09
N VAL A 66 -14.00 7.62 -4.79
CA VAL A 66 -14.31 7.70 -6.22
C VAL A 66 -15.45 8.68 -6.51
N GLU A 67 -16.43 8.76 -5.61
CA GLU A 67 -17.59 9.64 -5.69
C GLU A 67 -17.21 11.13 -5.64
N THR A 68 -16.04 11.46 -5.08
CA THR A 68 -15.50 12.82 -5.10
C THR A 68 -15.09 13.24 -6.52
N TYR A 69 -14.71 12.29 -7.37
CA TYR A 69 -14.19 12.53 -8.71
C TYR A 69 -15.20 12.28 -9.83
N ILE A 70 -16.05 11.26 -9.66
CA ILE A 70 -17.03 10.82 -10.65
C ILE A 70 -18.43 10.92 -10.04
N GLY A 71 -19.22 11.86 -10.53
CA GLY A 71 -20.65 11.95 -10.23
C GLY A 71 -21.46 10.82 -10.87
N PRO A 72 -22.74 10.65 -10.49
CA PRO A 72 -23.59 9.56 -10.98
C PRO A 72 -23.75 9.51 -12.50
N ASP A 73 -23.70 10.68 -13.15
CA ASP A 73 -23.89 10.86 -14.59
C ASP A 73 -22.58 11.13 -15.35
N ASP A 74 -21.44 11.15 -14.65
CA ASP A 74 -20.14 11.42 -15.27
C ASP A 74 -19.59 10.18 -15.99
N ASP A 75 -18.82 10.39 -17.06
CA ASP A 75 -18.15 9.32 -17.82
C ASP A 75 -16.76 9.00 -17.20
N PRO A 76 -16.57 7.82 -16.57
CA PRO A 76 -15.27 7.42 -16.03
C PRO A 76 -14.18 7.35 -17.10
N ASP A 77 -14.52 6.99 -18.35
CA ASP A 77 -13.55 6.91 -19.44
C ASP A 77 -13.09 8.28 -19.94
N ALA A 78 -13.97 9.28 -19.92
CA ALA A 78 -13.57 10.66 -20.16
C ALA A 78 -12.63 11.16 -19.06
N PHE A 79 -12.91 10.86 -17.79
CA PHE A 79 -12.04 11.24 -16.68
C PHE A 79 -10.65 10.59 -16.78
N LEU A 80 -10.59 9.28 -17.01
CA LEU A 80 -9.32 8.56 -17.12
C LEU A 80 -8.48 9.05 -18.31
N ARG A 81 -9.12 9.41 -19.43
CA ARG A 81 -8.43 10.05 -20.56
C ARG A 81 -7.86 11.42 -20.20
N ALA A 82 -8.63 12.25 -19.50
CA ALA A 82 -8.14 13.55 -19.03
C ALA A 82 -6.95 13.40 -18.07
N VAL A 83 -6.97 12.39 -17.19
CA VAL A 83 -5.81 12.04 -16.35
C VAL A 83 -4.61 11.62 -17.18
N ASP A 84 -4.80 10.77 -18.19
CA ASP A 84 -3.72 10.35 -19.08
C ASP A 84 -3.13 11.53 -19.86
N GLU A 85 -3.93 12.50 -20.28
CA GLU A 85 -3.48 13.74 -20.94
C GLU A 85 -2.59 14.60 -20.02
N VAL A 86 -2.87 14.64 -18.71
CA VAL A 86 -1.98 15.31 -17.73
C VAL A 86 -0.58 14.68 -17.76
N PHE A 87 -0.47 13.38 -18.04
CA PHE A 87 0.80 12.69 -18.08
C PHE A 87 1.62 12.96 -19.34
N GLU A 88 0.97 13.35 -20.42
CA GLU A 88 1.63 13.72 -21.68
C GLU A 88 2.17 15.16 -21.67
N ASN A 89 1.73 16.00 -20.72
CA ASN A 89 2.27 17.36 -20.58
C ASN A 89 3.79 17.29 -20.32
N PRO A 90 4.65 17.99 -21.11
CA PRO A 90 6.10 17.96 -20.94
C PRO A 90 6.61 18.83 -19.78
N ASP A 91 5.81 19.74 -19.24
CA ASP A 91 6.20 20.56 -18.10
C ASP A 91 6.46 19.69 -16.86
N ARG A 92 7.55 20.01 -16.16
CA ARG A 92 8.06 19.32 -14.98
C ARG A 92 8.38 20.30 -13.85
N SER A 93 7.75 21.48 -13.87
CA SER A 93 7.70 22.42 -12.75
C SER A 93 7.14 21.74 -11.48
N ILE A 94 7.47 22.27 -10.30
CA ILE A 94 7.01 21.69 -9.02
C ILE A 94 5.47 21.64 -8.96
N ASP A 95 4.81 22.72 -9.38
CA ASP A 95 3.34 22.79 -9.47
C ASP A 95 2.80 21.67 -10.38
N GLN A 96 3.38 21.48 -11.56
CA GLN A 96 2.93 20.45 -12.50
C GLN A 96 3.21 19.04 -11.98
N ARG A 97 4.33 18.81 -11.28
CA ARG A 97 4.64 17.51 -10.67
C ARG A 97 3.69 17.16 -9.54
N VAL A 98 3.34 18.13 -8.68
CA VAL A 98 2.30 17.95 -7.66
C VAL A 98 0.96 17.62 -8.31
N PHE A 99 0.60 18.30 -9.41
CA PHE A 99 -0.62 18.03 -10.14
C PHE A 99 -0.63 16.61 -10.76
N ARG A 100 0.47 16.20 -11.40
CA ARG A 100 0.66 14.83 -11.94
C ARG A 100 0.55 13.77 -10.85
N MET A 101 1.13 14.01 -9.67
CA MET A 101 1.04 13.10 -8.52
C MET A 101 -0.42 12.91 -8.07
N HIS A 102 -1.19 14.00 -7.93
CA HIS A 102 -2.62 13.94 -7.57
C HIS A 102 -3.48 13.29 -8.68
N ALA A 103 -3.18 13.61 -9.94
CA ALA A 103 -3.85 13.00 -11.10
C ALA A 103 -3.60 11.48 -11.15
N ALA A 104 -2.38 11.02 -10.87
CA ALA A 104 -2.05 9.60 -10.80
C ALA A 104 -2.83 8.87 -9.71
N MET A 105 -2.94 9.44 -8.51
CA MET A 105 -3.68 8.79 -7.44
C MET A 105 -5.19 8.79 -7.69
N SER A 106 -5.77 9.91 -8.13
CA SER A 106 -7.20 9.98 -8.48
C SER A 106 -7.55 9.07 -9.67
N GLY A 107 -6.70 9.02 -10.70
CA GLY A 107 -6.82 8.08 -11.81
C GLY A 107 -6.77 6.62 -11.36
N LEU A 108 -5.89 6.28 -10.41
CA LEU A 108 -5.81 4.94 -9.85
C LEU A 108 -7.10 4.54 -9.13
N LEU A 109 -7.68 5.42 -8.32
CA LEU A 109 -8.95 5.17 -7.63
C LEU A 109 -10.08 4.90 -8.62
N VAL A 110 -10.28 5.82 -9.57
CA VAL A 110 -11.33 5.69 -10.59
C VAL A 110 -11.12 4.46 -11.46
N PHE A 111 -9.87 4.13 -11.80
CA PHE A 111 -9.54 2.94 -12.58
C PHE A 111 -9.84 1.65 -11.82
N ASN A 112 -9.49 1.58 -10.52
CA ASN A 112 -9.80 0.39 -9.72
C ASN A 112 -11.31 0.14 -9.68
N GLU A 113 -12.11 1.15 -9.33
CA GLU A 113 -13.58 1.02 -9.26
C GLU A 113 -14.19 0.62 -10.61
N TYR A 114 -13.90 1.39 -11.68
CA TYR A 114 -14.65 1.30 -12.93
C TYR A 114 -14.03 0.38 -13.99
N LYS A 115 -12.76 -0.02 -13.84
CA LYS A 115 -12.07 -0.92 -14.78
C LYS A 115 -11.71 -2.27 -14.18
N ILE A 116 -11.70 -2.39 -12.86
CA ILE A 116 -11.37 -3.63 -12.16
C ILE A 116 -12.57 -4.11 -11.34
N GLU A 117 -12.92 -3.43 -10.26
CA GLU A 117 -13.87 -3.92 -9.25
C GLU A 117 -15.27 -4.14 -9.83
N ARG A 118 -15.90 -3.11 -10.43
CA ARG A 118 -17.23 -3.26 -11.03
C ARG A 118 -17.24 -4.22 -12.24
N PRO A 119 -16.32 -4.12 -13.22
CA PRO A 119 -16.36 -5.03 -14.37
C PRO A 119 -15.98 -6.48 -14.06
N LEU A 120 -15.24 -6.71 -12.97
CA LEU A 120 -14.83 -8.04 -12.52
C LEU A 120 -15.63 -8.54 -11.32
N GLU A 121 -16.75 -7.88 -10.98
CA GLU A 121 -17.58 -8.28 -9.85
C GLU A 121 -17.95 -9.77 -9.93
N GLY A 122 -17.69 -10.50 -8.83
CA GLY A 122 -17.89 -11.95 -8.77
C GLY A 122 -16.82 -12.80 -9.50
N ARG A 123 -15.77 -12.18 -10.05
CA ARG A 123 -14.62 -12.83 -10.70
C ARG A 123 -13.29 -12.50 -10.02
N TYR A 124 -13.24 -12.79 -8.72
CA TYR A 124 -12.09 -12.54 -7.85
C TYR A 124 -10.76 -13.11 -8.39
N ASP A 125 -10.80 -14.24 -9.11
CA ASP A 125 -9.59 -14.84 -9.68
C ASP A 125 -8.95 -13.96 -10.78
N LEU A 126 -9.76 -13.16 -11.49
CA LEU A 126 -9.27 -12.24 -12.51
C LEU A 126 -8.75 -10.95 -11.88
N GLU A 127 -9.47 -10.43 -10.89
CA GLU A 127 -9.04 -9.28 -10.11
C GLU A 127 -7.68 -9.54 -9.46
N GLU A 128 -7.51 -10.69 -8.80
CA GLU A 128 -6.25 -11.12 -8.21
C GLU A 128 -5.14 -11.18 -9.26
N LYS A 129 -5.41 -11.73 -10.46
CA LYS A 129 -4.42 -11.76 -11.55
C LYS A 129 -4.00 -10.35 -11.99
N VAL A 130 -4.95 -9.40 -12.10
CA VAL A 130 -4.62 -8.00 -12.42
C VAL A 130 -3.76 -7.39 -11.32
N GLN A 131 -4.12 -7.60 -10.04
CA GLN A 131 -3.39 -7.06 -8.90
C GLN A 131 -1.96 -7.61 -8.81
N VAL A 132 -1.81 -8.93 -8.92
CA VAL A 132 -0.50 -9.60 -8.91
C VAL A 132 0.35 -9.14 -10.09
N CYS A 133 -0.20 -9.10 -11.30
CA CYS A 133 0.54 -8.70 -12.49
C CYS A 133 0.95 -7.22 -12.43
N SER A 134 0.05 -6.33 -12.02
CA SER A 134 0.37 -4.90 -11.87
C SER A 134 1.46 -4.65 -10.82
N SER A 135 1.39 -5.34 -9.68
CA SER A 135 2.42 -5.31 -8.64
C SER A 135 3.77 -5.79 -9.16
N GLN A 136 3.80 -6.86 -9.95
CA GLN A 136 5.05 -7.37 -10.55
C GLN A 136 5.66 -6.35 -11.51
N ILE A 137 4.86 -5.74 -12.39
CA ILE A 137 5.30 -4.71 -13.33
C ILE A 137 5.84 -3.50 -12.57
N HIS A 138 5.08 -2.99 -11.59
CA HIS A 138 5.48 -1.83 -10.81
C HIS A 138 6.75 -2.11 -10.00
N ASN A 139 6.83 -3.24 -9.29
CA ASN A 139 8.00 -3.60 -8.50
C ASN A 139 9.26 -3.81 -9.35
N ALA A 140 9.12 -4.35 -10.56
CA ALA A 140 10.22 -4.44 -11.51
C ALA A 140 10.73 -3.05 -11.89
N TRP A 141 9.82 -2.15 -12.26
CA TRP A 141 10.17 -0.76 -12.57
C TRP A 141 10.83 -0.04 -11.38
N MET A 142 10.27 -0.17 -10.18
CA MET A 142 10.79 0.45 -8.96
C MET A 142 12.24 0.05 -8.69
N ARG A 143 12.56 -1.25 -8.79
CA ARG A 143 13.93 -1.75 -8.59
C ARG A 143 14.94 -1.20 -9.60
N GLU A 144 14.48 -0.92 -10.81
CA GLU A 144 15.32 -0.43 -11.91
C GLU A 144 15.50 1.10 -11.89
N ASN A 145 14.49 1.85 -11.41
CA ASN A 145 14.40 3.29 -11.64
C ASN A 145 14.50 4.13 -10.37
N LEU A 146 14.09 3.59 -9.22
CA LEU A 146 14.25 4.28 -7.95
C LEU A 146 15.41 3.66 -7.17
N PRO A 147 16.25 4.49 -6.53
CA PRO A 147 17.26 3.95 -5.63
C PRO A 147 16.57 3.10 -4.58
N ALA A 148 17.09 1.89 -4.33
CA ALA A 148 16.63 1.07 -3.22
C ALA A 148 16.53 1.98 -1.99
N PRO A 149 15.41 1.96 -1.24
CA PRO A 149 15.27 2.79 -0.05
C PRO A 149 16.52 2.54 0.76
N GLN A 150 17.38 3.56 0.85
CA GLN A 150 18.54 3.45 1.70
C GLN A 150 17.94 3.28 3.07
N SER A 151 17.95 2.05 3.60
CA SER A 151 17.64 1.81 5.00
C SER A 151 18.41 2.91 5.73
N ARG A 152 17.72 3.75 6.51
CA ARG A 152 18.32 4.93 7.16
C ARG A 152 19.61 4.58 7.93
N LEU A 153 19.79 3.31 8.26
CA LEU A 153 21.02 2.64 8.71
C LEU A 153 22.28 2.88 7.84
N ASN A 154 22.18 2.95 6.51
CA ASN A 154 23.34 3.10 5.62
C ASN A 154 23.76 4.57 5.45
N ALA A 155 22.82 5.52 5.49
CA ALA A 155 23.15 6.94 5.51
C ALA A 155 23.85 7.34 6.83
N PHE A 156 23.43 6.74 7.96
CA PHE A 156 24.13 6.88 9.24
C PHE A 156 25.57 6.33 9.18
N LYS A 157 25.79 5.16 8.56
CA LYS A 157 27.14 4.60 8.39
C LYS A 157 28.04 5.45 7.49
N ALA A 158 27.50 6.11 6.46
CA ALA A 158 28.28 6.97 5.58
C ALA A 158 28.70 8.29 6.25
N GLN A 159 27.89 8.83 7.17
CA GLN A 159 28.24 10.03 7.97
C GLN A 159 29.19 9.71 9.15
N LEU A 160 29.17 8.48 9.68
CA LEU A 160 30.03 8.06 10.79
C LEU A 160 31.53 7.94 10.45
N VAL A 161 31.92 8.00 9.17
CA VAL A 161 33.34 7.84 8.75
C VAL A 161 34.11 9.17 8.76
N ARG A 162 33.48 10.34 8.99
CA ARG A 162 34.14 11.63 8.74
C ARG A 162 34.19 12.66 9.88
N ALA A 163 33.82 12.32 11.11
CA ALA A 163 33.97 13.24 12.24
C ALA A 163 34.92 12.66 13.31
N PRO A 164 35.95 13.39 13.76
CA PRO A 164 36.75 12.98 14.91
C PRO A 164 35.88 13.00 16.17
N ALA A 165 35.93 11.91 16.94
CA ALA A 165 35.13 11.68 18.13
C ALA A 165 35.28 12.81 19.16
N GLN A 166 34.15 13.42 19.53
CA GLN A 166 34.03 14.08 20.83
C GLN A 166 33.33 13.13 21.80
N GLU A 167 33.86 13.04 23.02
CA GLU A 167 33.30 12.23 24.10
C GLU A 167 31.83 12.57 24.33
N PRO A 168 30.92 11.58 24.44
CA PRO A 168 29.54 11.86 24.76
C PRO A 168 29.44 12.26 26.23
N LEU A 169 28.88 13.44 26.48
CA LEU A 169 28.29 13.76 27.77
C LEU A 169 27.15 12.77 28.04
N THR A 170 27.21 12.10 29.18
CA THR A 170 26.24 11.09 29.62
C THR A 170 24.82 11.63 29.57
N PRO A 171 23.87 10.98 28.87
CA PRO A 171 22.47 11.38 28.96
C PRO A 171 21.90 11.01 30.34
N PRO A 172 20.93 11.77 30.87
CA PRO A 172 20.29 11.45 32.14
C PRO A 172 19.57 10.10 32.05
N PRO A 173 19.45 9.35 33.16
CA PRO A 173 18.80 8.04 33.15
C PRO A 173 17.32 8.20 32.80
N SER A 174 16.96 7.75 31.59
CA SER A 174 15.57 7.66 31.16
C SER A 174 14.86 6.62 32.03
N ARG A 175 13.83 7.06 32.75
CA ARG A 175 12.95 6.23 33.57
C ARG A 175 11.73 5.82 32.76
N LEU A 176 11.88 4.93 31.78
CA LEU A 176 10.77 4.16 31.21
C LEU A 176 11.28 2.79 30.76
N PRO A 177 10.57 1.68 31.06
CA PRO A 177 10.96 0.37 30.59
C PRO A 177 10.83 0.30 29.07
N SER A 178 11.89 -0.10 28.37
CA SER A 178 11.79 -0.56 26.98
C SER A 178 10.84 -1.75 26.94
N THR A 179 9.62 -1.55 26.47
CA THR A 179 8.77 -2.63 25.95
C THR A 179 9.53 -3.23 24.76
N SER A 180 9.91 -4.51 24.88
CA SER A 180 10.63 -5.22 23.83
C SER A 180 9.63 -5.54 22.70
N MET A 181 9.46 -4.61 21.77
CA MET A 181 8.67 -4.85 20.56
C MET A 181 9.46 -5.78 19.64
N LYS A 182 8.84 -6.89 19.21
CA LYS A 182 9.48 -7.87 18.31
C LYS A 182 8.76 -7.88 16.96
N PRO A 183 9.48 -7.76 15.83
CA PRO A 183 8.87 -7.89 14.51
C PRO A 183 8.29 -9.28 14.32
N VAL A 184 7.12 -9.38 13.70
CA VAL A 184 6.49 -10.65 13.34
C VAL A 184 7.15 -11.16 12.06
N THR A 185 7.88 -12.28 12.14
CA THR A 185 8.53 -12.90 10.96
C THR A 185 7.59 -13.87 10.24
N PRO A 186 7.82 -14.19 8.95
CA PRO A 186 6.97 -15.13 8.21
C PRO A 186 6.75 -16.48 8.91
N ASP A 187 7.80 -17.04 9.52
CA ASP A 187 7.71 -18.30 10.27
C ASP A 187 6.79 -18.18 11.50
N VAL A 188 6.77 -17.01 12.13
CA VAL A 188 5.89 -16.69 13.26
C VAL A 188 4.46 -16.48 12.79
N ILE A 189 4.23 -15.91 11.60
CA ILE A 189 2.88 -15.75 11.02
C ILE A 189 2.22 -17.12 10.80
N ASP A 190 2.93 -18.06 10.17
CA ASP A 190 2.39 -19.38 9.89
C ASP A 190 2.15 -20.19 11.19
N ASP A 191 3.01 -20.00 12.19
CA ASP A 191 2.86 -20.59 13.51
C ASP A 191 1.65 -20.01 14.28
N ILE A 192 1.45 -18.69 14.26
CA ILE A 192 0.33 -17.98 14.91
C ILE A 192 -1.01 -18.34 14.25
N LEU A 193 -1.06 -18.40 12.92
CA LEU A 193 -2.30 -18.72 12.19
C LEU A 193 -2.63 -20.23 12.18
N SER A 194 -1.70 -21.05 12.66
CA SER A 194 -1.92 -22.50 12.80
C SER A 194 -3.12 -22.80 13.71
N LYS A 195 -3.85 -23.87 13.39
CA LYS A 195 -5.02 -24.31 14.18
C LYS A 195 -4.71 -24.53 15.66
N THR A 196 -3.46 -24.89 15.98
CA THR A 196 -3.01 -25.22 17.33
C THR A 196 -2.72 -24.01 18.21
N LYS A 197 -2.49 -22.82 17.61
CA LYS A 197 -2.09 -21.61 18.34
C LYS A 197 -3.02 -20.41 18.12
N ARG A 198 -4.15 -20.64 17.45
CA ARG A 198 -5.11 -19.59 17.12
C ARG A 198 -5.69 -18.89 18.36
N ASP A 199 -5.83 -19.60 19.47
CA ASP A 199 -6.30 -19.00 20.73
C ASP A 199 -5.25 -18.10 21.40
N ASP A 200 -3.96 -18.26 21.06
CA ASP A 200 -2.91 -17.40 21.58
C ASP A 200 -2.92 -16.03 20.88
N LEU A 201 -3.45 -15.95 19.65
CA LEU A 201 -3.63 -14.70 18.91
C LEU A 201 -4.55 -13.71 19.65
N LEU A 202 -5.56 -14.21 20.39
CA LEU A 202 -6.48 -13.39 21.19
C LEU A 202 -5.80 -12.71 22.39
N LYS A 203 -4.58 -13.14 22.75
CA LYS A 203 -3.82 -12.59 23.88
C LYS A 203 -2.69 -11.67 23.44
N MET A 204 -2.50 -11.51 22.13
CA MET A 204 -1.42 -10.72 21.57
C MET A 204 -1.92 -9.32 21.21
N LYS A 205 -1.07 -8.32 21.46
CA LYS A 205 -1.25 -6.96 20.97
C LYS A 205 -0.20 -6.67 19.91
N PHE A 206 -0.65 -6.08 18.83
CA PHE A 206 0.18 -5.77 17.68
C PHE A 206 0.24 -4.26 17.47
N VAL A 207 1.32 -3.79 16.87
CA VAL A 207 1.47 -2.39 16.46
C VAL A 207 2.01 -2.37 15.03
N LEU A 208 1.38 -1.59 14.17
CA LEU A 208 1.83 -1.37 12.80
C LEU A 208 3.00 -0.37 12.80
N ASP A 209 4.11 -0.72 12.14
CA ASP A 209 5.29 0.16 11.95
C ASP A 209 5.79 0.88 13.22
N ALA A 210 6.34 0.10 14.18
CA ALA A 210 6.87 0.58 15.46
C ALA A 210 8.02 1.63 15.37
N ASP A 211 8.60 1.87 14.19
CA ASP A 211 9.73 2.80 13.97
C ASP A 211 9.31 4.19 13.46
N ALA A 212 8.00 4.49 13.36
CA ALA A 212 7.48 5.79 12.94
C ALA A 212 6.86 6.56 14.13
N PRO A 213 7.64 7.32 14.90
CA PRO A 213 7.15 8.02 16.09
C PRO A 213 6.10 9.12 15.83
N ASP A 214 5.82 9.43 14.56
CA ASP A 214 4.86 10.45 14.14
C ASP A 214 3.80 9.92 13.13
N SER A 215 3.62 8.60 12.98
CA SER A 215 2.51 8.10 12.17
C SER A 215 1.21 8.12 13.00
N GLU A 216 0.31 9.05 12.69
CA GLU A 216 -1.11 9.02 13.12
C GLU A 216 -1.88 7.79 12.56
N THR A 217 -1.17 6.78 12.06
CA THR A 217 -1.69 5.65 11.28
C THR A 217 -1.25 4.28 11.85
N GLY A 218 -0.40 4.27 12.88
CA GLY A 218 0.21 3.07 13.46
C GLY A 218 -0.30 2.69 14.84
N GLY A 219 -1.61 2.79 15.08
CA GLY A 219 -2.22 2.42 16.37
C GLY A 219 -2.08 0.92 16.70
N PRO A 220 -2.10 0.55 18.00
CA PRO A 220 -2.17 -0.83 18.41
C PRO A 220 -3.47 -1.47 17.92
N TRP A 221 -3.38 -2.76 17.59
CA TRP A 221 -4.52 -3.57 17.18
C TRP A 221 -4.44 -4.95 17.82
N GLU A 222 -5.60 -5.58 17.99
CA GLU A 222 -5.72 -6.92 18.57
C GLU A 222 -6.82 -7.72 17.88
N VAL A 223 -6.78 -9.05 18.04
CA VAL A 223 -7.87 -9.90 17.56
C VAL A 223 -8.86 -10.10 18.69
N GLU A 224 -10.05 -9.54 18.53
CA GLU A 224 -11.11 -9.63 19.55
C GLU A 224 -11.74 -11.03 19.54
N SER A 225 -12.00 -11.56 18.36
CA SER A 225 -12.61 -12.88 18.20
C SER A 225 -12.25 -13.52 16.87
N TYR A 226 -12.46 -14.83 16.77
CA TYR A 226 -12.46 -15.51 15.48
C TYR A 226 -13.59 -16.52 15.43
N CYS A 227 -14.13 -16.76 14.24
CA CYS A 227 -15.13 -17.80 14.01
C CYS A 227 -14.70 -18.71 12.87
N THR A 228 -15.01 -20.00 13.01
CA THR A 228 -14.81 -20.97 11.93
C THR A 228 -16.16 -21.23 11.28
N LYS A 229 -16.28 -20.89 10.00
CA LYS A 229 -17.47 -21.17 9.19
C LYS A 229 -17.60 -22.68 8.96
N ARG A 230 -18.80 -23.14 8.59
CA ARG A 230 -19.05 -24.54 8.20
C ARG A 230 -18.21 -25.00 7.01
N SER A 231 -17.75 -24.07 6.17
CA SER A 231 -16.82 -24.31 5.07
C SER A 231 -15.39 -24.66 5.54
N GLY A 232 -15.08 -24.48 6.83
CA GLY A 232 -13.71 -24.59 7.36
C GLY A 232 -12.89 -23.31 7.24
N GLU A 233 -13.43 -22.28 6.59
CA GLU A 233 -12.86 -20.93 6.52
C GLU A 233 -12.92 -20.24 7.89
N VAL A 234 -11.91 -19.44 8.19
CA VAL A 234 -11.76 -18.76 9.47
C VAL A 234 -11.82 -17.26 9.22
N VAL A 235 -12.67 -16.58 9.99
CA VAL A 235 -12.78 -15.12 9.99
C VAL A 235 -12.31 -14.61 11.33
N TYR A 236 -11.39 -13.66 11.30
CA TYR A 236 -10.78 -12.99 12.44
C TYR A 236 -11.35 -11.59 12.54
N ASN A 237 -11.94 -11.24 13.67
CA ASN A 237 -12.46 -9.91 13.94
C ASN A 237 -11.36 -9.12 14.65
N VAL A 238 -10.85 -8.10 13.97
CA VAL A 238 -9.69 -7.31 14.39
C VAL A 238 -10.17 -5.95 14.89
N LEU A 239 -9.78 -5.59 16.11
CA LEU A 239 -10.06 -4.30 16.72
C LEU A 239 -8.82 -3.40 16.63
N PHE A 240 -9.00 -2.18 16.14
CA PHE A 240 -7.97 -1.15 16.09
C PHE A 240 -8.28 -0.08 17.15
N GLU A 241 -7.27 0.54 17.76
CA GLU A 241 -7.47 1.51 18.85
C GLU A 241 -8.41 2.69 18.49
N ASP A 242 -8.40 3.12 17.22
CA ASP A 242 -9.21 4.25 16.73
C ASP A 242 -10.60 3.85 16.21
N LEU A 243 -10.99 2.57 16.32
CA LEU A 243 -12.27 2.05 15.81
C LEU A 243 -13.05 1.34 16.92
N ASP A 244 -14.31 1.73 17.09
CA ASP A 244 -15.22 1.11 18.08
C ASP A 244 -15.68 -0.30 17.64
N ASP A 245 -15.69 -0.57 16.33
CA ASP A 245 -16.19 -1.81 15.75
C ASP A 245 -15.05 -2.66 15.16
N PRO A 246 -15.04 -3.99 15.41
CA PRO A 246 -14.02 -4.87 14.86
C PRO A 246 -14.24 -5.14 13.36
N ILE A 247 -13.14 -5.17 12.60
CA ILE A 247 -13.14 -5.42 11.15
C ILE A 247 -12.87 -6.90 10.87
N PRO A 248 -13.73 -7.60 10.11
CA PRO A 248 -13.54 -9.00 9.75
C PRO A 248 -12.45 -9.18 8.69
N HIS A 249 -11.52 -10.10 8.94
CA HIS A 249 -10.43 -10.49 8.06
C HIS A 249 -10.45 -12.00 7.84
N ASP A 250 -10.15 -12.43 6.63
CA ASP A 250 -9.87 -13.84 6.36
C ASP A 250 -8.40 -14.18 6.66
N GLU A 251 -8.00 -15.43 6.43
CA GLU A 251 -6.63 -15.87 6.69
C GLU A 251 -5.60 -15.14 5.80
N ALA A 252 -5.99 -14.70 4.59
CA ALA A 252 -5.11 -13.95 3.70
C ALA A 252 -4.92 -12.51 4.18
N GLY A 253 -6.00 -11.84 4.59
CA GLY A 253 -5.99 -10.52 5.20
C GLY A 253 -5.20 -10.50 6.50
N MET A 254 -5.36 -11.52 7.35
CA MET A 254 -4.56 -11.64 8.58
C MET A 254 -3.06 -11.81 8.30
N ARG A 255 -2.68 -12.60 7.28
CA ARG A 255 -1.26 -12.71 6.88
C ARG A 255 -0.68 -11.38 6.43
N HIS A 256 -1.50 -10.57 5.75
CA HIS A 256 -1.06 -9.25 5.31
C HIS A 256 -0.84 -8.32 6.51
N LEU A 257 -1.81 -8.26 7.42
CA LEU A 257 -1.75 -7.41 8.61
C LEU A 257 -0.60 -7.78 9.55
N LEU A 258 -0.38 -9.08 9.78
CA LEU A 258 0.71 -9.57 10.63
C LEU A 258 2.11 -9.32 10.05
N ARG A 259 2.26 -9.24 8.72
CA ARG A 259 3.57 -9.05 8.07
C ARG A 259 4.23 -7.73 8.45
N ASP A 260 3.42 -6.69 8.61
CA ASP A 260 3.88 -5.32 8.83
C ASP A 260 3.74 -4.92 10.32
N SER A 261 3.53 -5.91 11.19
CA SER A 261 3.25 -5.71 12.62
C SER A 261 4.39 -6.15 13.53
N HIS A 262 4.43 -5.54 14.71
CA HIS A 262 5.29 -5.91 15.83
C HIS A 262 4.44 -6.38 17.01
N VAL A 263 4.88 -7.41 17.72
CA VAL A 263 4.23 -7.86 18.96
C VAL A 263 4.66 -6.93 20.09
N ALA A 264 3.69 -6.28 20.72
CA ALA A 264 3.88 -5.61 22.00
C ALA A 264 3.68 -6.64 23.13
N LEU A 265 4.78 -7.02 23.78
CA LEU A 265 4.79 -7.89 24.96
C LEU A 265 4.53 -7.11 26.25
#